data_AF-A0A4U2Z405-F1
#
_entry.id   AF-A0A4U2Z405-F1
#
_cell.length_a   1.000
_cell.length_b   1.000
_cell.length_c   1.000
_cell.angle_alpha   90.00
_cell.angle_beta   90.00
_cell.angle_gamma   90.00
#
_symmetry.space_group_name_H-M   'P 1'
#
loop_
_entity.id
_entity.type
_entity.pdbx_description
1 polymer ?
#
loop_
_entity_poly.entity_id
_entity_poly.type
_entity_poly.pdbx_seq_one_letter_code
_entity_poly.pdbx_strand_id
1 'polypeptide(L)'
;MQKEMIEKIKNDPNYQELVSKRSSFSIKLTIVMLIVYFAFILTIAFEPSLLGAPLSNDSVTTVGIPVGMAVIFFAFILTGIYTKRANGEFDDLNNKIKESIKEK
;
A
#
# COMPACT_ATOMS: atom_id res chain seq x y z
N MET A 1 -35.50 2.43 -7.33
CA MET A 1 -34.83 1.12 -7.52
C MET A 1 -33.31 1.19 -7.35
N GLN A 2 -32.50 1.66 -8.33
CA GLN A 2 -31.03 1.65 -8.19
C GLN A 2 -30.49 2.55 -7.06
N LYS A 3 -31.03 3.77 -6.90
CA LYS A 3 -30.62 4.69 -5.82
C LYS A 3 -30.94 4.14 -4.42
N GLU A 4 -32.11 3.53 -4.22
CA GLU A 4 -32.51 2.95 -2.94
C GLU A 4 -31.64 1.76 -2.55
N MET A 5 -31.21 0.97 -3.53
CA MET A 5 -30.27 -0.14 -3.31
C MET A 5 -28.88 0.37 -2.93
N ILE A 6 -28.37 1.42 -3.59
CA ILE A 6 -27.09 2.06 -3.25
C ILE A 6 -27.14 2.65 -1.83
N GLU A 7 -28.22 3.35 -1.48
CA GLU A 7 -28.40 3.91 -0.12
C GLU A 7 -28.49 2.79 0.93
N LYS A 8 -29.16 1.68 0.64
CA LYS A 8 -29.17 0.51 1.54
C LYS A 8 -27.76 -0.05 1.77
N ILE A 9 -26.95 -0.22 0.72
CA ILE A 9 -25.58 -0.74 0.84
C ILE A 9 -24.71 0.24 1.64
N LYS A 10 -24.82 1.55 1.40
CA LYS A 10 -24.06 2.56 2.16
C LYS A 10 -24.42 2.61 3.64
N ASN A 11 -25.67 2.31 3.97
CA ASN A 11 -26.16 2.25 5.35
C ASN A 11 -25.93 0.88 6.01
N ASP A 12 -25.40 -0.12 5.29
CA ASP A 12 -25.02 -1.41 5.87
C ASP A 12 -23.78 -1.24 6.78
N PRO A 13 -23.86 -1.61 8.07
CA PRO A 13 -22.73 -1.52 8.99
C PRO A 13 -21.47 -2.27 8.52
N ASN A 14 -21.65 -3.40 7.83
CA ASN A 14 -20.53 -4.19 7.29
C ASN A 14 -19.83 -3.44 6.15
N TYR A 15 -20.57 -2.70 5.33
CA TYR A 15 -20.00 -1.88 4.26
C TYR A 15 -19.21 -0.71 4.84
N GLN A 16 -19.73 -0.03 5.86
CA GLN A 16 -19.02 1.05 6.53
C GLN A 16 -17.74 0.55 7.22
N GLU A 17 -17.80 -0.61 7.87
CA GLU A 17 -16.61 -1.24 8.47
C GLU A 17 -15.57 -1.61 7.41
N LEU A 18 -16.00 -2.21 6.30
CA LEU A 18 -15.13 -2.55 5.16
C LEU A 18 -14.40 -1.31 4.62
N VAL A 19 -15.15 -0.23 4.34
CA VAL A 19 -14.57 1.02 3.81
C VAL A 19 -13.59 1.62 4.81
N SER A 20 -13.95 1.70 6.09
CA SER A 20 -13.10 2.26 7.14
C SER A 20 -11.79 1.48 7.30
N LYS A 21 -11.86 0.15 7.40
CA LYS A 21 -10.69 -0.72 7.55
C LYS A 21 -9.79 -0.68 6.32
N ARG A 22 -10.37 -0.74 5.12
CA ARG A 22 -9.61 -0.66 3.86
C ARG A 22 -8.92 0.69 3.73
N SER A 23 -9.64 1.78 3.95
CA SER A 23 -9.10 3.14 3.83
C SER A 23 -7.96 3.37 4.83
N SER A 24 -8.19 3.06 6.10
CA SER A 24 -7.18 3.24 7.16
C SER A 24 -5.91 2.42 6.89
N PHE A 25 -6.06 1.21 6.39
CA PHE A 25 -4.92 0.35 6.05
C PHE A 25 -4.16 0.87 4.83
N SER A 26 -4.85 1.23 3.75
CA SER A 26 -4.22 1.83 2.56
C SER A 26 -3.47 3.11 2.92
N ILE A 27 -4.05 3.98 3.74
CA ILE A 27 -3.41 5.23 4.18
C ILE A 27 -2.12 4.94 4.94
N LYS A 28 -2.10 3.95 5.85
CA LYS A 28 -0.87 3.57 6.56
C LYS A 28 0.23 3.13 5.60
N LEU A 29 -0.09 2.28 4.62
CA LEU A 29 0.89 1.84 3.62
C LEU A 29 1.36 2.99 2.73
N THR A 30 0.47 3.91 2.34
CA THR A 30 0.82 5.13 1.61
C THR A 30 1.78 5.99 2.41
N ILE A 31 1.52 6.24 3.69
CA ILE A 31 2.43 7.01 4.56
C ILE A 31 3.80 6.34 4.63
N VAL A 32 3.85 5.03 4.82
CA VAL A 32 5.10 4.26 4.84
C VAL A 32 5.87 4.41 3.52
N MET A 33 5.18 4.29 2.38
CA MET A 33 5.79 4.49 1.06
C MET A 33 6.30 5.93 0.87
N LEU A 34 5.54 6.93 1.32
CA LEU A 34 5.92 8.35 1.24
C LEU A 34 7.18 8.63 2.07
N ILE A 35 7.30 8.05 3.27
CA ILE A 35 8.50 8.20 4.10
C ILE A 35 9.74 7.71 3.35
N VAL A 36 9.68 6.51 2.77
CA VAL A 36 10.83 5.94 2.02
C VAL A 36 11.12 6.75 0.77
N TYR A 37 10.08 7.15 0.03
CA TYR A 37 10.21 7.97 -1.17
C TYR A 37 10.84 9.33 -0.90
N PHE A 38 10.36 10.06 0.10
CA PHE A 38 10.92 11.37 0.46
C PHE A 38 12.31 11.22 1.07
N ALA A 39 12.57 10.20 1.90
CA ALA A 39 13.92 9.95 2.40
C ALA A 39 14.91 9.75 1.24
N PHE A 40 14.53 8.96 0.23
CA PHE A 40 15.36 8.72 -0.96
C PHE A 40 15.59 9.99 -1.77
N ILE A 41 14.52 10.74 -2.10
CA ILE A 41 14.63 11.97 -2.91
C ILE A 41 15.39 13.06 -2.17
N LEU A 42 15.13 13.26 -0.87
CA LEU A 42 15.83 14.27 -0.08
C LEU A 42 17.32 13.91 0.04
N THR A 43 17.67 12.62 0.17
CA THR A 43 19.07 12.19 0.15
C THR A 43 19.74 12.55 -1.17
N ILE A 44 19.09 12.29 -2.31
CA ILE A 44 19.61 12.68 -3.63
C ILE A 44 19.77 14.20 -3.74
N ALA A 45 18.81 14.96 -3.24
CA ALA A 45 18.77 16.41 -3.38
C ALA A 45 19.81 17.13 -2.52
N PHE A 46 20.01 16.68 -1.28
CA PHE A 46 20.88 17.36 -0.31
C PHE A 46 22.26 16.72 -0.17
N GLU A 47 22.38 15.40 -0.34
CA GLU A 47 23.64 14.67 -0.15
C GLU A 47 23.81 13.53 -1.19
N PRO A 48 23.94 13.87 -2.48
CA PRO A 48 24.06 12.87 -3.55
C PRO A 48 25.33 12.00 -3.43
N SER A 49 26.34 12.48 -2.69
CA SER A 49 27.60 11.77 -2.46
C SER A 49 27.38 10.42 -1.75
N LEU A 50 26.39 10.33 -0.85
CA LEU A 50 26.07 9.10 -0.11
C LEU A 50 25.64 7.95 -1.03
N LEU A 51 24.84 8.26 -2.06
CA LEU A 51 24.37 7.27 -3.03
C LEU A 51 25.33 7.13 -4.22
N GLY A 52 26.13 8.16 -4.49
CA GLY A 52 27.15 8.17 -5.54
C GLY A 52 28.46 7.48 -5.15
N ALA A 53 28.70 7.24 -3.86
CA ALA A 53 29.92 6.60 -3.37
C ALA A 53 30.08 5.19 -3.97
N PRO A 54 31.26 4.82 -4.48
CA PRO A 54 31.52 3.47 -4.95
C PRO A 54 31.49 2.48 -3.78
N LEU A 55 31.03 1.26 -4.03
CA LEU A 55 30.91 0.22 -3.00
C LEU A 55 32.26 -0.24 -2.42
N SER A 56 33.30 -0.15 -3.24
CA SER A 56 34.69 -0.44 -2.91
C SER A 56 35.60 0.36 -3.84
N ASN A 57 36.89 0.50 -3.50
CA ASN A 57 37.84 1.33 -4.25
C ASN A 57 37.94 0.98 -5.75
N ASP A 58 37.74 -0.29 -6.11
CA ASP A 58 37.77 -0.78 -7.50
C ASP A 58 36.38 -1.01 -8.12
N SER A 59 35.29 -0.66 -7.42
CA SER A 59 33.93 -0.93 -7.88
C SER A 59 33.37 0.23 -8.72
N VAL A 60 32.88 -0.09 -9.92
CA VAL A 60 32.07 0.82 -10.75
C VAL A 60 30.63 0.95 -10.26
N THR A 61 30.19 0.07 -9.35
CA THR A 61 28.86 0.11 -8.73
C THR A 61 28.86 1.05 -7.53
N THR A 62 27.87 1.94 -7.48
CA THR A 62 27.67 2.88 -6.36
C THR A 62 26.73 2.30 -5.31
N VAL A 63 26.80 2.82 -4.09
CA VAL A 63 25.89 2.50 -2.96
C VAL A 63 24.42 2.69 -3.34
N GLY A 64 24.14 3.63 -4.24
CA GLY A 64 22.79 3.89 -4.76
C GLY A 64 22.13 2.68 -5.43
N ILE A 65 22.91 1.78 -6.06
CA ILE A 65 22.33 0.61 -6.74
C ILE A 65 21.74 -0.40 -5.73
N PRO A 66 22.49 -0.90 -4.72
CA PRO A 66 21.91 -1.73 -3.67
C PRO A 66 20.75 -1.06 -2.93
N VAL A 67 20.86 0.25 -2.65
CA VAL A 67 19.78 1.00 -1.99
C VAL A 67 18.52 1.03 -2.86
N GLY A 68 18.64 1.34 -4.16
CA GLY A 68 17.52 1.33 -5.10
C GLY A 68 16.89 -0.06 -5.22
N MET A 69 17.69 -1.12 -5.28
CA MET A 69 17.20 -2.50 -5.24
C MET A 69 16.42 -2.79 -3.96
N ALA A 70 16.92 -2.37 -2.80
CA ALA A 70 16.24 -2.54 -1.54
C ALA A 70 14.87 -1.83 -1.52
N VAL A 71 14.78 -0.62 -2.10
CA VAL A 71 13.50 0.10 -2.25
C VAL A 71 12.53 -0.65 -3.16
N ILE A 72 13.00 -1.26 -4.25
CA ILE A 72 12.18 -2.07 -5.15
C ILE A 72 11.63 -3.31 -4.42
N PHE A 73 12.48 -4.06 -3.73
CA PHE A 73 12.05 -5.23 -2.94
C PHE A 73 11.05 -4.82 -1.85
N PHE A 74 11.31 -3.71 -1.18
CA PHE A 74 10.40 -3.15 -0.19
C PHE A 74 9.03 -2.82 -0.77
N ALA A 75 8.97 -2.23 -1.97
CA ALA A 75 7.71 -1.95 -2.66
C ALA A 75 6.94 -3.25 -2.97
N PHE A 76 7.62 -4.30 -3.45
CA PHE A 76 6.99 -5.60 -3.66
C PHE A 76 6.44 -6.21 -2.36
N ILE A 77 7.18 -6.08 -1.26
CA ILE A 77 6.73 -6.54 0.06
C ILE A 77 5.47 -5.78 0.49
N LEU A 78 5.45 -4.44 0.37
CA LEU A 78 4.26 -3.63 0.67
C LEU A 78 3.05 -4.06 -0.18
N THR A 79 3.24 -4.28 -1.47
CA THR A 79 2.18 -4.78 -2.36
C THR A 79 1.70 -6.18 -1.93
N GLY A 80 2.61 -7.08 -1.56
CA GLY A 80 2.29 -8.41 -1.05
C GLY A 80 1.48 -8.36 0.26
N ILE A 81 1.90 -7.53 1.20
CA ILE A 81 1.18 -7.29 2.46
C ILE A 81 -0.22 -6.73 2.16
N TYR A 82 -0.32 -5.78 1.24
CA TYR A 82 -1.61 -5.20 0.85
C TYR A 82 -2.55 -6.23 0.24
N THR A 83 -2.07 -6.98 -0.75
CA THR A 83 -2.87 -7.99 -1.47
C THR A 83 -3.29 -9.13 -0.55
N LYS A 84 -2.41 -9.61 0.36
CA LYS A 84 -2.78 -10.62 1.36
C LYS A 84 -3.90 -10.13 2.29
N ARG A 85 -3.85 -8.87 2.74
CA ARG A 85 -4.88 -8.28 3.58
C ARG A 85 -6.20 -8.10 2.80
N ALA A 86 -6.10 -7.68 1.55
CA ALA A 86 -7.25 -7.45 0.68
C ALA A 86 -7.98 -8.73 0.30
N ASN A 87 -7.25 -9.78 -0.06
CA ASN A 87 -7.81 -11.08 -0.46
C ASN A 87 -8.36 -11.91 0.72
N GLY A 88 -8.25 -11.41 1.96
CA GLY A 88 -8.80 -12.05 3.15
C GLY A 88 -9.92 -11.22 3.75
N GLU A 89 -9.58 -10.36 4.70
CA GLU A 89 -10.56 -9.62 5.51
C GLU A 89 -11.51 -8.74 4.67
N PHE A 90 -11.06 -8.17 3.56
CA PHE A 90 -11.93 -7.36 2.71
C PHE A 90 -12.85 -8.20 1.84
N ASP A 91 -12.40 -9.36 1.34
CA ASP A 91 -13.22 -10.29 0.58
C ASP A 91 -14.29 -10.96 1.47
N ASP A 92 -13.97 -11.33 2.71
CA ASP A 92 -14.92 -11.88 3.66
C ASP A 92 -16.07 -10.90 3.97
N LEU A 93 -15.74 -9.63 4.20
CA LEU A 93 -16.73 -8.57 4.41
C LEU A 93 -17.58 -8.33 3.15
N ASN A 94 -16.95 -8.37 1.97
CA ASN A 94 -17.66 -8.23 0.70
C ASN A 94 -18.66 -9.39 0.46
N ASN A 95 -18.29 -10.62 0.82
CA ASN A 95 -19.15 -11.79 0.66
C ASN A 95 -20.37 -11.71 1.57
N LYS A 96 -20.20 -11.28 2.84
CA LYS A 96 -21.32 -11.03 3.76
C LYS A 96 -22.33 -10.01 3.22
N ILE A 97 -21.83 -8.92 2.61
CA ILE A 97 -22.69 -7.90 1.98
C ILE A 97 -23.41 -8.45 0.74
N LYS A 98 -22.77 -9.31 -0.05
CA LYS A 98 -23.42 -9.95 -1.20
C LYS A 98 -24.53 -10.92 -0.76
N GLU A 99 -24.31 -11.68 0.31
CA GLU A 99 -25.30 -12.61 0.87
C GLU A 99 -26.51 -11.88 1.45
N SER A 100 -26.31 -10.76 2.17
CA SER A 100 -27.42 -9.96 2.73
C SER A 100 -28.35 -9.36 1.68
N ILE A 101 -27.87 -9.21 0.44
CA ILE A 101 -28.64 -8.73 -0.71
C ILE A 101 -29.32 -9.89 -1.46
N LYS A 102 -28.82 -11.12 -1.33
CA LYS A 102 -29.30 -12.30 -2.07
C LYS A 102 -30.44 -13.05 -1.36
N GLU A 103 -30.53 -12.94 -0.04
CA GLU A 103 -31.57 -13.61 0.77
C GLU A 103 -32.92 -12.86 0.84
N LYS A 104 -33.13 -11.82 0.02
CA LYS A 104 -34.40 -11.08 -0.10
C LYS A 104 -34.70 -10.71 -1.55
#